data_AF-A0A433DQX0-F1
#
_entry.id   AF-A0A433DQX0-F1
#
_cell.length_a   1.000
_cell.length_b   1.000
_cell.length_c   1.000
_cell.angle_alpha   90.00
_cell.angle_beta   90.00
_cell.angle_gamma   90.00
#
_symmetry.space_group_name_H-M   'P 1'
#
loop_
_entity.id
_entity.type
_entity.pdbx_description
1 polymer ?
#
loop_
_entity_poly.entity_id
_entity_poly.type
_entity_poly.pdbx_seq_one_letter_code
_entity_poly.pdbx_strand_id
1 'polypeptide(L)'
;MTQNDTRPRTDALPRLHPLDNPARSSLTGPHAHFAESRGRVLRYPVDVSPWIALPDVPDARDWADLAALAGPGGPVALAALQAPPPPDWEIVFRGAGVQLVDAAVDAASDPEAVPLGPLDVPEMLDLVARTRPGPFLPRTVELGTYLGIRRGGVLVAMAGERLHPPGWTEISGVCTDESVRGQGLASRLVLAVAHGIRERGETPFLHASASNTGAIRLYESLGFRLRRRTEFLSALVPAAFPSAHGT
;
A
#
# COMPACT_ATOMS: atom_id res chain seq x y z
N MET A 1 26.21 -51.57 -16.67
CA MET A 1 26.66 -50.16 -16.68
C MET A 1 25.45 -49.29 -16.93
N THR A 2 24.79 -48.81 -15.88
CA THR A 2 23.67 -47.88 -15.96
C THR A 2 24.20 -46.51 -15.54
N GLN A 3 24.40 -45.62 -16.52
CA GLN A 3 24.76 -44.22 -16.26
C GLN A 3 23.55 -43.50 -15.66
N ASN A 4 23.71 -43.00 -14.44
CA ASN A 4 22.84 -42.00 -13.83
C ASN A 4 23.10 -40.65 -14.51
N ASP A 5 22.23 -40.27 -15.46
CA ASP A 5 22.16 -38.89 -15.97
C ASP A 5 21.53 -38.01 -14.90
N THR A 6 22.36 -37.53 -13.97
CA THR A 6 21.97 -36.59 -12.92
C THR A 6 22.13 -35.18 -13.46
N ARG A 7 21.16 -34.71 -14.25
CA ARG A 7 21.12 -33.29 -14.62
C ARG A 7 20.90 -32.46 -13.36
N PRO A 8 21.66 -31.37 -13.17
CA PRO A 8 21.39 -30.45 -12.06
C PRO A 8 20.00 -29.85 -12.26
N ARG A 9 19.14 -29.98 -11.24
CA ARG A 9 17.91 -29.18 -11.16
C ARG A 9 18.34 -27.73 -11.19
N THR A 10 17.95 -27.01 -12.22
CA THR A 10 17.98 -25.55 -12.24
C THR A 10 17.14 -25.11 -11.05
N ASP A 11 17.78 -24.63 -9.98
CA ASP A 11 17.08 -23.95 -8.90
C ASP A 11 16.41 -22.73 -9.55
N ALA A 12 15.11 -22.86 -9.81
CA ALA A 12 14.31 -21.74 -10.21
C ALA A 12 14.43 -20.73 -9.07
N LEU A 13 14.93 -19.52 -9.37
CA LEU A 13 14.93 -18.41 -8.42
C LEU A 13 13.57 -18.39 -7.71
N PRO A 14 13.53 -18.33 -6.37
CA PRO A 14 12.27 -18.38 -5.64
C PRO A 14 11.36 -17.29 -6.22
N ARG A 15 10.18 -17.69 -6.70
CA ARG A 15 9.19 -16.72 -7.19
C ARG A 15 8.88 -15.77 -6.03
N LEU A 16 9.20 -14.50 -6.22
CA LEU A 16 8.86 -13.46 -5.25
C LEU A 16 7.35 -13.45 -5.06
N HIS A 17 6.93 -13.41 -3.79
CA HIS A 17 5.51 -13.40 -3.48
C HIS A 17 4.93 -12.04 -3.89
N PRO A 18 3.69 -11.94 -4.42
CA PRO A 18 3.14 -10.66 -4.89
C PRO A 18 3.17 -9.54 -3.85
N LEU A 19 3.02 -9.91 -2.57
CA LEU A 19 3.08 -8.99 -1.42
C LEU A 19 4.50 -8.53 -1.03
N ASP A 20 5.56 -9.08 -1.63
CA ASP A 20 6.93 -8.64 -1.32
C ASP A 20 7.25 -7.29 -1.97
N ASN A 21 6.61 -7.00 -3.10
CA ASN A 21 6.62 -5.72 -3.80
C ASN A 21 5.18 -5.34 -4.22
N PRO A 22 4.30 -5.01 -3.26
CA PRO A 22 2.86 -4.95 -3.49
C PRO A 22 2.48 -3.80 -4.43
N ALA A 23 3.17 -2.67 -4.38
CA ALA A 23 2.94 -1.56 -5.31
C ALA A 23 3.23 -1.97 -6.75
N ARG A 24 4.37 -2.64 -7.00
CA ARG A 24 4.72 -3.16 -8.33
C ARG A 24 3.73 -4.21 -8.80
N SER A 25 3.42 -5.20 -7.95
CA SER A 25 2.49 -6.27 -8.29
C SER A 25 1.09 -5.75 -8.61
N SER A 26 0.66 -4.69 -7.94
CA SER A 26 -0.60 -4.00 -8.26
C SER A 26 -0.52 -3.34 -9.64
N LEU A 27 0.49 -2.50 -9.86
CA LEU A 27 0.66 -1.71 -11.10
C LEU A 27 1.04 -2.55 -12.33
N THR A 28 1.48 -3.79 -12.14
CA THR A 28 1.69 -4.77 -13.23
C THR A 28 0.54 -5.77 -13.37
N GLY A 29 -0.48 -5.66 -12.51
CA GLY A 29 -1.62 -6.55 -12.44
C GLY A 29 -2.94 -5.78 -12.45
N PRO A 30 -3.83 -5.98 -11.46
CA PRO A 30 -5.16 -5.33 -11.42
C PRO A 30 -5.15 -3.80 -11.61
N HIS A 31 -4.11 -3.10 -11.15
CA HIS A 31 -3.96 -1.65 -11.27
C HIS A 31 -3.14 -1.20 -12.48
N ALA A 32 -2.92 -2.05 -13.49
CA ALA A 32 -2.15 -1.69 -14.68
C ALA A 32 -2.71 -0.46 -15.42
N HIS A 33 -4.02 -0.21 -15.32
CA HIS A 33 -4.67 0.97 -15.91
C HIS A 33 -4.32 2.30 -15.21
N PHE A 34 -3.75 2.27 -14.00
CA PHE A 34 -3.19 3.44 -13.32
C PHE A 34 -1.70 3.66 -13.63
N ALA A 35 -1.01 2.70 -14.25
CA ALA A 35 0.45 2.72 -14.29
C ALA A 35 1.01 3.81 -15.22
N GLU A 36 1.65 4.80 -14.62
CA GLU A 36 2.61 5.66 -15.30
C GLU A 36 4.01 5.03 -15.19
N SER A 37 4.77 5.03 -16.29
CA SER A 37 6.04 4.29 -16.34
C SER A 37 7.19 5.10 -16.92
N ARG A 38 8.40 4.79 -16.44
CA ARG A 38 9.66 5.19 -17.05
C ARG A 38 10.70 4.09 -16.84
N GLY A 39 11.20 3.52 -17.93
CA GLY A 39 12.03 2.32 -17.86
C GLY A 39 11.28 1.19 -17.16
N ARG A 40 11.84 0.63 -16.08
CA ARG A 40 11.18 -0.39 -15.26
C ARG A 40 10.44 0.16 -14.04
N VAL A 41 10.51 1.47 -13.81
CA VAL A 41 9.84 2.16 -12.70
C VAL A 41 8.39 2.41 -13.05
N LEU A 42 7.49 2.12 -12.10
CA LEU A 42 6.06 2.36 -12.23
C LEU A 42 5.61 3.28 -11.09
N ARG A 43 4.61 4.14 -11.33
CA ARG A 43 3.93 4.89 -10.29
C ARG A 43 2.45 5.03 -10.56
N TYR A 44 1.71 5.38 -9.53
CA TYR A 44 0.34 5.88 -9.67
C TYR A 44 0.34 7.36 -10.11
N PRO A 45 -0.77 7.87 -10.68
CA PRO A 45 -1.00 9.29 -10.81
C PRO A 45 -0.91 9.96 -9.43
N VAL A 46 -0.33 11.16 -9.37
CA VAL A 46 0.00 11.84 -8.10
C VAL A 46 -1.22 12.22 -7.27
N ASP A 47 -2.39 12.25 -7.89
CA ASP A 47 -3.70 12.53 -7.26
C ASP A 47 -4.44 11.25 -6.84
N VAL A 48 -3.95 10.07 -7.21
CA VAL A 48 -4.49 8.75 -6.84
C VAL A 48 -3.72 8.14 -5.66
N SER A 49 -2.38 8.08 -5.77
CA SER A 49 -1.52 7.47 -4.73
C SER A 49 -0.08 8.00 -4.82
N PRO A 50 0.62 8.21 -3.68
CA PRO A 50 2.01 8.64 -3.71
C PRO A 50 2.99 7.50 -4.03
N TRP A 51 2.53 6.25 -4.08
CA TRP A 51 3.41 5.09 -4.15
C TRP A 51 4.10 4.96 -5.50
N ILE A 52 5.41 4.76 -5.45
CA ILE A 52 6.26 4.41 -6.59
C ILE A 52 6.78 2.99 -6.40
N ALA A 53 6.95 2.28 -7.51
CA ALA A 53 7.34 0.88 -7.55
C ALA A 53 8.61 0.69 -8.39
N LEU A 54 9.70 0.36 -7.70
CA LEU A 54 10.94 -0.13 -8.30
C LEU A 54 10.84 -1.63 -8.61
N PRO A 55 11.69 -2.17 -9.50
CA PRO A 55 11.96 -3.60 -9.57
C PRO A 55 12.43 -4.18 -8.23
N ASP A 56 12.35 -5.50 -8.07
CA ASP A 56 12.74 -6.18 -6.83
C ASP A 56 14.25 -6.05 -6.55
N VAL A 57 15.05 -5.94 -7.61
CA VAL A 57 16.48 -5.63 -7.55
C VAL A 57 16.72 -4.43 -8.45
N PRO A 58 16.59 -3.19 -7.93
CA PRO A 58 16.79 -2.00 -8.73
C PRO A 58 18.29 -1.75 -8.97
N ASP A 59 18.62 -1.26 -10.17
CA ASP A 59 19.96 -0.79 -10.53
C ASP A 59 20.02 0.74 -10.63
N ALA A 60 21.22 1.27 -10.93
CA ALA A 60 21.44 2.71 -11.03
C ALA A 60 20.54 3.40 -12.07
N ARG A 61 20.15 2.69 -13.15
CA ARG A 61 19.26 3.23 -14.16
C ARG A 61 17.85 3.33 -13.64
N ASP A 62 17.37 2.35 -12.87
CA ASP A 62 16.04 2.45 -12.25
C ASP A 62 15.96 3.64 -11.28
N TRP A 63 17.01 3.92 -10.51
CA TRP A 63 17.05 5.10 -9.64
C TRP A 63 17.06 6.42 -10.44
N ALA A 64 17.79 6.47 -11.55
CA ALA A 64 17.78 7.64 -12.44
C ALA A 64 16.41 7.85 -13.11
N ASP A 65 15.77 6.77 -13.56
CA ASP A 65 14.42 6.81 -14.11
C ASP A 65 13.39 7.23 -13.05
N LEU A 66 13.53 6.77 -11.81
CA LEU A 66 12.70 7.21 -10.70
C LEU A 66 12.86 8.72 -10.45
N ALA A 67 14.10 9.20 -10.38
CA ALA A 67 14.36 10.62 -10.17
C ALA A 67 13.78 11.50 -11.29
N ALA A 68 13.90 11.05 -12.53
CA ALA A 68 13.37 11.78 -13.66
C ALA A 68 11.84 11.70 -13.77
N LEU A 69 11.21 10.68 -13.18
CA LEU A 69 9.76 10.54 -13.08
C LEU A 69 9.18 11.42 -11.95
N ALA A 70 9.90 11.57 -10.84
CA ALA A 70 9.53 12.47 -9.74
C ALA A 70 9.80 13.94 -10.07
N GLY A 71 10.80 14.22 -10.91
CA GLY A 71 11.26 15.57 -11.25
C GLY A 71 12.16 16.17 -10.15
N PRO A 72 13.05 17.13 -10.46
CA PRO A 72 14.01 17.68 -9.49
C PRO A 72 13.35 18.19 -8.20
N GLY A 73 13.86 17.80 -7.04
CA GLY A 73 13.26 18.10 -5.73
C GLY A 73 11.92 17.40 -5.44
N GLY A 74 11.44 16.55 -6.35
CA GLY A 74 10.17 15.85 -6.24
C GLY A 74 10.17 14.78 -5.15
N PRO A 75 9.03 14.56 -4.47
CA PRO A 75 8.89 13.53 -3.45
C PRO A 75 8.73 12.13 -4.04
N VAL A 76 9.26 11.14 -3.33
CA VAL A 76 9.21 9.73 -3.68
C VAL A 76 8.78 8.95 -2.45
N ALA A 77 7.69 8.17 -2.56
CA ALA A 77 7.24 7.30 -1.47
C ALA A 77 7.27 5.83 -1.90
N LEU A 78 7.92 4.99 -1.09
CA LEU A 78 8.05 3.56 -1.30
C LEU A 78 7.32 2.80 -0.18
N ALA A 79 6.33 1.99 -0.56
CA ALA A 79 5.53 1.18 0.37
C ALA A 79 6.26 -0.08 0.86
N ALA A 80 7.31 -0.51 0.17
CA ALA A 80 8.20 -1.59 0.60
C ALA A 80 9.59 -1.34 0.01
N LEU A 81 10.54 -0.89 0.84
CA LEU A 81 11.91 -0.62 0.42
C LEU A 81 12.62 -1.93 0.04
N GLN A 82 13.04 -2.05 -1.22
CA GLN A 82 13.81 -3.20 -1.71
C GLN A 82 15.31 -2.97 -1.60
N ALA A 83 15.75 -1.74 -1.88
CA ALA A 83 17.13 -1.28 -1.78
C ALA A 83 17.16 0.19 -1.34
N PRO A 84 18.21 0.63 -0.62
CA PRO A 84 18.32 2.04 -0.23
C PRO A 84 18.48 2.96 -1.46
N PRO A 85 17.97 4.20 -1.40
CA PRO A 85 18.19 5.17 -2.47
C PRO A 85 19.68 5.57 -2.57
N PRO A 86 20.08 6.20 -3.68
CA PRO A 86 21.40 6.81 -3.82
C PRO A 86 21.71 7.79 -2.67
N PRO A 87 22.99 7.95 -2.28
CA PRO A 87 23.40 8.69 -1.09
C PRO A 87 23.16 10.21 -1.16
N ASP A 88 22.93 10.74 -2.35
CA ASP A 88 22.64 12.15 -2.63
C ASP A 88 21.15 12.51 -2.47
N TRP A 89 20.29 11.53 -2.17
CA TRP A 89 18.86 11.75 -1.93
C TRP A 89 18.61 12.13 -0.47
N GLU A 90 17.71 13.09 -0.25
CA GLU A 90 17.31 13.49 1.09
C GLU A 90 16.20 12.57 1.59
N ILE A 91 16.49 11.76 2.63
CA ILE A 91 15.47 10.92 3.27
C ILE A 91 14.65 11.78 4.23
N VAL A 92 13.40 12.09 3.86
CA VAL A 92 12.48 12.87 4.70
C VAL A 92 11.71 12.01 5.69
N PHE A 93 11.55 10.71 5.40
CA PHE A 93 10.96 9.75 6.31
C PHE A 93 11.51 8.35 6.06
N ARG A 94 11.80 7.63 7.14
CA ARG A 94 12.08 6.20 7.13
C ARG A 94 11.46 5.56 8.36
N GLY A 95 10.60 4.58 8.17
CA GLY A 95 9.86 3.95 9.24
C GLY A 95 9.75 2.44 9.08
N ALA A 96 9.95 1.70 10.16
CA ALA A 96 9.68 0.28 10.19
C ALA A 96 8.17 0.03 10.02
N GLY A 97 7.84 -0.91 9.14
CA GLY A 97 6.48 -1.36 8.86
C GLY A 97 6.30 -2.84 9.14
N VAL A 98 5.06 -3.24 9.35
CA VAL A 98 4.63 -4.64 9.37
C VAL A 98 3.60 -4.87 8.29
N GLN A 99 3.66 -6.02 7.66
CA GLN A 99 2.64 -6.51 6.75
C GLN A 99 1.93 -7.68 7.43
N LEU A 100 0.60 -7.57 7.54
CA LEU A 100 -0.25 -8.61 8.08
C LEU A 100 -1.14 -9.17 6.97
N VAL A 101 -1.44 -10.46 7.06
CA VAL A 101 -2.31 -11.17 6.11
C VAL A 101 -3.41 -11.88 6.84
N ASP A 102 -4.51 -12.11 6.14
CA ASP A 102 -5.56 -13.00 6.59
C ASP A 102 -4.99 -14.37 6.99
N ALA A 103 -5.42 -14.86 8.16
CA ALA A 103 -5.12 -16.19 8.66
C ALA A 103 -6.37 -16.89 9.16
N ALA A 104 -7.21 -16.14 9.87
CA ALA A 104 -8.47 -16.59 10.40
C ALA A 104 -9.41 -15.40 10.60
N VAL A 105 -9.38 -14.41 9.69
CA VAL A 105 -10.24 -13.23 9.84
C VAL A 105 -11.71 -13.66 9.87
N ASP A 106 -12.49 -13.20 10.84
CA ASP A 106 -13.93 -13.51 10.90
C ASP A 106 -14.71 -12.44 10.13
N ALA A 107 -14.49 -12.42 8.80
CA ALA A 107 -14.99 -11.37 7.93
C ALA A 107 -16.53 -11.41 7.84
N ALA A 108 -17.17 -10.30 8.16
CA ALA A 108 -18.61 -10.16 8.15
C ALA A 108 -19.00 -8.79 7.57
N SER A 109 -20.13 -8.74 6.87
CA SER A 109 -20.73 -7.47 6.46
C SER A 109 -21.19 -6.66 7.68
N ASP A 110 -21.35 -5.36 7.49
CA ASP A 110 -21.88 -4.47 8.52
C ASP A 110 -23.11 -3.73 7.99
N PRO A 111 -24.29 -3.86 8.62
CA PRO A 111 -25.54 -3.26 8.12
C PRO A 111 -25.56 -1.73 8.19
N GLU A 112 -24.67 -1.12 8.98
CA GLU A 112 -24.53 0.34 9.09
C GLU A 112 -23.49 0.91 8.11
N ALA A 113 -22.58 0.08 7.63
CA ALA A 113 -21.57 0.49 6.68
C ALA A 113 -22.19 0.74 5.30
N VAL A 114 -22.00 1.95 4.78
CA VAL A 114 -22.47 2.33 3.44
C VAL A 114 -21.28 2.48 2.49
N PRO A 115 -21.42 2.11 1.20
CA PRO A 115 -20.42 2.39 0.20
C PRO A 115 -20.16 3.90 0.08
N LEU A 116 -18.89 4.27 -0.06
CA LEU A 116 -18.44 5.63 -0.35
C LEU A 116 -17.88 5.68 -1.77
N GLY A 117 -18.14 6.76 -2.49
CA GLY A 117 -17.69 6.96 -3.86
C GLY A 117 -17.19 8.39 -4.13
N PRO A 118 -17.03 8.77 -5.41
CA PRO A 118 -16.49 10.07 -5.79
C PRO A 118 -17.24 11.28 -5.22
N LEU A 119 -18.55 11.15 -4.97
CA LEU A 119 -19.35 12.22 -4.38
C LEU A 119 -19.08 12.43 -2.88
N ASP A 120 -18.56 11.42 -2.19
CA ASP A 120 -18.23 11.47 -0.76
C ASP A 120 -16.81 12.03 -0.50
N VAL A 121 -15.99 12.20 -1.54
CA VAL A 121 -14.57 12.61 -1.42
C VAL A 121 -14.37 13.86 -0.54
N PRO A 122 -15.19 14.92 -0.62
CA PRO A 122 -15.06 16.06 0.29
C PRO A 122 -15.18 15.67 1.78
N GLU A 123 -16.15 14.83 2.15
CA GLU A 123 -16.32 14.34 3.53
C GLU A 123 -15.20 13.36 3.93
N MET A 124 -14.74 12.52 3.01
CA MET A 124 -13.62 11.60 3.25
C MET A 124 -12.32 12.37 3.53
N LEU A 125 -12.02 13.40 2.74
CA LEU A 125 -10.85 14.27 2.93
C LEU A 125 -10.92 15.04 4.25
N ASP A 126 -12.11 15.52 4.61
CA ASP A 126 -12.35 16.19 5.89
C ASP A 126 -12.09 15.24 7.08
N LEU A 127 -12.60 14.00 7.04
CA LEU A 127 -12.30 12.98 8.05
C LEU A 127 -10.80 12.62 8.10
N VAL A 128 -10.14 12.48 6.95
CA VAL A 128 -8.70 12.22 6.84
C VAL A 128 -7.90 13.35 7.46
N ALA A 129 -8.26 14.61 7.24
CA ALA A 129 -7.56 15.76 7.80
C ALA A 129 -7.56 15.74 9.34
N ARG A 130 -8.70 15.34 9.95
CA ARG A 130 -8.82 15.23 11.41
C ARG A 130 -8.14 14.00 12.00
N THR A 131 -8.11 12.88 11.27
CA THR A 131 -7.69 11.57 11.81
C THR A 131 -6.30 11.12 11.39
N ARG A 132 -5.77 11.66 10.27
CA ARG A 132 -4.43 11.39 9.71
C ARG A 132 -4.09 9.89 9.59
N PRO A 133 -4.90 9.06 8.88
CA PRO A 133 -4.66 7.61 8.76
C PRO A 133 -3.48 7.23 7.84
N GLY A 134 -2.81 8.21 7.24
CA GLY A 134 -1.85 8.03 6.16
C GLY A 134 -2.34 8.70 4.88
N PRO A 135 -1.63 8.49 3.75
CA PRO A 135 -1.97 9.15 2.49
C PRO A 135 -3.37 8.79 2.01
N PHE A 136 -4.16 9.82 1.74
CA PHE A 136 -5.43 9.75 1.02
C PHE A 136 -5.56 11.06 0.23
N LEU A 137 -5.77 10.92 -1.07
CA LEU A 137 -5.74 11.97 -2.08
C LEU A 137 -7.11 12.03 -2.79
N PRO A 138 -7.40 13.09 -3.59
CA PRO A 138 -8.73 13.28 -4.18
C PRO A 138 -9.26 12.09 -4.99
N ARG A 139 -8.37 11.29 -5.59
CA ARG A 139 -8.75 10.11 -6.39
C ARG A 139 -8.34 8.79 -5.76
N THR A 140 -7.91 8.77 -4.50
CA THR A 140 -7.58 7.52 -3.80
C THR A 140 -8.79 6.57 -3.69
N VAL A 141 -10.01 7.12 -3.65
CA VAL A 141 -11.25 6.32 -3.67
C VAL A 141 -11.40 5.46 -4.93
N GLU A 142 -10.69 5.78 -6.03
CA GLU A 142 -10.72 4.98 -7.27
C GLU A 142 -9.94 3.66 -7.16
N LEU A 143 -9.13 3.47 -6.10
CA LEU A 143 -8.31 2.27 -5.91
C LEU A 143 -9.10 1.04 -5.45
N GLY A 144 -10.38 1.20 -5.09
CA GLY A 144 -11.24 0.09 -4.73
C GLY A 144 -12.41 0.52 -3.84
N THR A 145 -13.00 -0.46 -3.16
CA THR A 145 -14.18 -0.24 -2.31
C THR A 145 -13.82 0.56 -1.06
N TYR A 146 -14.60 1.58 -0.75
CA TYR A 146 -14.59 2.28 0.53
C TYR A 146 -15.94 2.13 1.21
N LEU A 147 -15.92 1.91 2.52
CA LEU A 147 -17.08 1.80 3.40
C LEU A 147 -17.00 2.88 4.47
N GLY A 148 -18.14 3.48 4.80
CA GLY A 148 -18.27 4.54 5.78
C GLY A 148 -19.41 4.31 6.76
N ILE A 149 -19.27 4.84 7.97
CA ILE A 149 -20.32 4.88 8.98
C ILE A 149 -20.61 6.34 9.34
N ARG A 150 -21.90 6.69 9.38
CA ARG A 150 -22.37 8.05 9.64
C ARG A 150 -23.08 8.20 10.99
N ARG A 151 -22.94 9.35 11.64
CA ARG A 151 -23.70 9.73 12.85
C ARG A 151 -24.32 11.10 12.61
N GLY A 152 -25.65 11.21 12.76
CA GLY A 152 -26.35 12.46 12.48
C GLY A 152 -26.12 13.00 11.06
N GLY A 153 -25.92 12.11 10.08
CA GLY A 153 -25.61 12.47 8.69
C GLY A 153 -24.12 12.73 8.39
N VAL A 154 -23.26 12.84 9.41
CA VAL A 154 -21.82 13.12 9.23
C VAL A 154 -21.01 11.84 9.15
N LEU A 155 -20.06 11.75 8.20
CA LEU A 155 -19.09 10.64 8.13
C LEU A 155 -18.14 10.67 9.34
N VAL A 156 -18.21 9.64 10.18
CA VAL A 156 -17.42 9.55 11.43
C VAL A 156 -16.40 8.42 11.44
N ALA A 157 -16.50 7.44 10.53
CA ALA A 157 -15.51 6.40 10.38
C ALA A 157 -15.52 5.89 8.94
N MET A 158 -14.36 5.49 8.43
CA MET A 158 -14.26 4.82 7.14
C MET A 158 -13.09 3.82 7.12
N ALA A 159 -13.17 2.88 6.19
CA ALA A 159 -12.09 2.00 5.77
C ALA A 159 -12.29 1.67 4.29
N GLY A 160 -11.23 1.31 3.59
CA GLY A 160 -11.36 0.90 2.20
C GLY A 160 -10.16 0.13 1.69
N GLU A 161 -10.02 0.12 0.39
CA GLU A 161 -9.02 -0.67 -0.33
C GLU A 161 -7.91 0.23 -0.90
N ARG A 162 -6.70 -0.33 -1.12
CA ARG A 162 -5.58 0.45 -1.67
C ARG A 162 -4.72 -0.30 -2.67
N LEU A 163 -3.75 -1.12 -2.23
CA LEU A 163 -2.94 -1.91 -3.14
C LEU A 163 -3.69 -3.19 -3.52
N HIS A 164 -3.62 -3.59 -4.80
CA HIS A 164 -4.32 -4.75 -5.33
C HIS A 164 -3.37 -5.70 -6.09
N PRO A 165 -2.41 -6.37 -5.43
CA PRO A 165 -1.63 -7.44 -6.06
C PRO A 165 -2.54 -8.60 -6.52
N PRO A 166 -2.16 -9.38 -7.55
CA PRO A 166 -2.98 -10.50 -8.02
C PRO A 166 -3.36 -11.48 -6.89
N GLY A 167 -4.66 -11.66 -6.65
CA GLY A 167 -5.22 -12.51 -5.60
C GLY A 167 -5.25 -11.90 -4.19
N TRP A 168 -4.85 -10.64 -4.04
CA TRP A 168 -4.76 -9.95 -2.75
C TRP A 168 -5.31 -8.52 -2.83
N THR A 169 -5.95 -8.05 -1.76
CA THR A 169 -6.34 -6.64 -1.64
C THR A 169 -5.94 -6.07 -0.30
N GLU A 170 -5.35 -4.88 -0.32
CA GLU A 170 -4.92 -4.19 0.87
C GLU A 170 -6.09 -3.44 1.51
N ILE A 171 -6.36 -3.70 2.78
CA ILE A 171 -7.21 -2.87 3.62
C ILE A 171 -6.43 -1.64 4.05
N SER A 172 -7.00 -0.47 3.85
CA SER A 172 -6.39 0.82 4.13
C SER A 172 -7.38 1.91 4.50
N GLY A 173 -6.88 3.11 4.76
CA GLY A 173 -7.70 4.29 5.07
C GLY A 173 -8.58 4.12 6.32
N VAL A 174 -8.20 3.21 7.22
CA VAL A 174 -8.97 2.93 8.44
C VAL A 174 -8.84 4.12 9.39
N CYS A 175 -9.92 4.88 9.55
CA CYS A 175 -9.97 5.97 10.51
C CYS A 175 -11.33 6.10 11.19
N THR A 176 -11.30 6.70 12.36
CA THR A 176 -12.48 6.96 13.18
C THR A 176 -12.29 8.29 13.88
N ASP A 177 -13.27 9.16 13.74
CA ASP A 177 -13.35 10.46 14.39
C ASP A 177 -13.24 10.30 15.91
N GLU A 178 -12.55 11.23 16.56
CA GLU A 178 -12.27 11.17 17.99
C GLU A 178 -13.55 11.11 18.84
N SER A 179 -14.62 11.79 18.40
CA SER A 179 -15.91 11.85 19.09
C SER A 179 -16.61 10.49 19.26
N VAL A 180 -16.24 9.49 18.47
CA VAL A 180 -16.89 8.16 18.44
C VAL A 180 -15.93 6.99 18.62
N ARG A 181 -14.70 7.26 19.09
CA ARG A 181 -13.75 6.19 19.43
C ARG A 181 -14.27 5.31 20.57
N GLY A 182 -13.74 4.09 20.65
CA GLY A 182 -14.15 3.10 21.66
C GLY A 182 -15.46 2.37 21.36
N GLN A 183 -16.16 2.71 20.28
CA GLN A 183 -17.41 2.06 19.86
C GLN A 183 -17.20 0.86 18.91
N GLY A 184 -15.95 0.45 18.66
CA GLY A 184 -15.62 -0.69 17.79
C GLY A 184 -15.76 -0.44 16.28
N LEU A 185 -15.97 0.82 15.83
CA LEU A 185 -16.23 1.13 14.42
C LEU A 185 -15.11 0.71 13.47
N ALA A 186 -13.84 0.92 13.87
CA ALA A 186 -12.69 0.49 13.06
C ALA A 186 -12.68 -1.03 12.84
N SER A 187 -12.93 -1.81 13.90
CA SER A 187 -13.02 -3.28 13.82
C SER A 187 -14.10 -3.72 12.84
N ARG A 188 -15.30 -3.16 13.01
CA ARG A 188 -16.48 -3.44 12.17
C ARG A 188 -16.20 -3.15 10.70
N LEU A 189 -15.64 -1.98 10.40
CA LEU A 189 -15.29 -1.58 9.03
C LEU A 189 -14.19 -2.45 8.42
N VAL A 190 -13.15 -2.82 9.18
CA VAL A 190 -12.10 -3.74 8.70
C VAL A 190 -12.68 -5.11 8.35
N LEU A 191 -13.57 -5.65 9.18
CA LEU A 191 -14.24 -6.93 8.90
C LEU A 191 -15.16 -6.84 7.68
N ALA A 192 -15.87 -5.72 7.50
CA ALA A 192 -16.75 -5.48 6.35
C ALA A 192 -15.97 -5.35 5.04
N VAL A 193 -14.83 -4.64 5.05
CA VAL A 193 -13.94 -4.58 3.87
C VAL A 193 -13.35 -5.96 3.59
N ALA A 194 -12.88 -6.68 4.62
CA ALA A 194 -12.38 -8.06 4.46
C ALA A 194 -13.45 -9.01 3.89
N HIS A 195 -14.72 -8.80 4.24
CA HIS A 195 -15.85 -9.58 3.73
C HIS A 195 -15.99 -9.37 2.21
N GLY A 196 -16.07 -8.12 1.77
CA GLY A 196 -16.14 -7.79 0.34
C GLY A 196 -14.92 -8.29 -0.46
N ILE A 197 -13.72 -8.29 0.13
CA ILE A 197 -12.50 -8.87 -0.46
C ILE A 197 -12.66 -10.38 -0.68
N ARG A 198 -13.18 -11.11 0.32
CA ARG A 198 -13.35 -12.56 0.23
C ARG A 198 -14.48 -12.97 -0.71
N GLU A 199 -15.57 -12.22 -0.76
CA GLU A 199 -16.70 -12.52 -1.65
C GLU A 199 -16.30 -12.59 -3.13
N ARG A 200 -15.29 -11.82 -3.54
CA ARG A 200 -14.73 -11.85 -4.89
C ARG A 200 -13.50 -12.77 -5.05
N GLY A 201 -13.23 -13.61 -4.06
CA GLY A 201 -12.19 -14.65 -4.13
C GLY A 201 -10.76 -14.15 -3.88
N GLU A 202 -10.60 -13.00 -3.22
CA GLU A 202 -9.30 -12.41 -2.92
C GLU A 202 -8.95 -12.52 -1.43
N THR A 203 -7.67 -12.39 -1.10
CA THR A 203 -7.20 -12.48 0.29
C THR A 203 -6.87 -11.09 0.85
N PRO A 204 -7.46 -10.68 1.99
CA PRO A 204 -7.15 -9.40 2.60
C PRO A 204 -5.74 -9.40 3.22
N PHE A 205 -5.05 -8.27 3.05
CA PHE A 205 -3.82 -7.97 3.77
C PHE A 205 -3.80 -6.50 4.17
N LEU A 206 -2.85 -6.10 5.00
CA LEU A 206 -2.67 -4.70 5.35
C LEU A 206 -1.24 -4.40 5.78
N HIS A 207 -0.91 -3.12 5.77
CA HIS A 207 0.30 -2.58 6.35
C HIS A 207 -0.01 -1.71 7.56
N ALA A 208 0.87 -1.74 8.55
CA ALA A 208 0.86 -0.79 9.65
C ALA A 208 2.29 -0.32 9.95
N SER A 209 2.43 0.90 10.48
CA SER A 209 3.68 1.30 11.13
C SER A 209 3.97 0.35 12.29
N ALA A 210 5.20 -0.14 12.39
CA ALA A 210 5.63 -1.01 13.49
C ALA A 210 5.49 -0.32 14.87
N SER A 211 5.49 1.01 14.91
CA SER A 211 5.24 1.79 16.14
C SER A 211 3.76 1.85 16.52
N ASN A 212 2.83 1.57 15.61
CA ASN A 212 1.39 1.61 15.88
C ASN A 212 0.92 0.29 16.51
N THR A 213 1.43 0.00 17.71
CA THR A 213 1.14 -1.27 18.41
C THR A 213 -0.36 -1.44 18.74
N GLY A 214 -1.10 -0.34 18.87
CA GLY A 214 -2.56 -0.37 19.08
C GLY A 214 -3.29 -0.94 17.86
N ALA A 215 -3.01 -0.43 16.66
CA ALA A 215 -3.59 -0.95 15.43
C ALA A 215 -3.14 -2.39 15.15
N ILE A 216 -1.87 -2.72 15.41
CA ILE A 216 -1.36 -4.09 15.23
C ILE A 216 -2.14 -5.08 16.11
N ARG A 217 -2.30 -4.79 17.41
CA ARG A 217 -3.09 -5.65 18.32
C ARG A 217 -4.55 -5.78 17.88
N LEU A 218 -5.14 -4.69 17.38
CA LEU A 218 -6.49 -4.73 16.80
C LEU A 218 -6.53 -5.70 15.62
N TYR A 219 -5.65 -5.55 14.64
CA TYR A 219 -5.66 -6.42 13.46
C TYR A 219 -5.41 -7.88 13.82
N GLU A 220 -4.49 -8.16 14.75
CA GLU A 220 -4.25 -9.51 15.27
C GLU A 220 -5.49 -10.10 15.95
N SER A 221 -6.21 -9.31 16.75
CA SER A 221 -7.46 -9.76 17.39
C SER A 221 -8.59 -10.00 16.39
N LEU A 222 -8.52 -9.40 15.20
CA LEU A 222 -9.47 -9.64 14.11
C LEU A 222 -9.11 -10.86 13.26
N GLY A 223 -8.00 -11.55 13.56
CA GLY A 223 -7.58 -12.77 12.85
C GLY A 223 -6.54 -12.56 11.74
N PHE A 224 -5.96 -11.36 11.63
CA PHE A 224 -4.76 -11.16 10.81
C PHE A 224 -3.52 -11.69 11.54
N ARG A 225 -2.52 -12.14 10.78
CA ARG A 225 -1.21 -12.52 11.33
C ARG A 225 -0.07 -11.78 10.65
N LEU A 226 1.00 -11.53 11.40
CA LEU A 226 2.24 -10.99 10.84
C LEU A 226 2.76 -11.92 9.73
N ARG A 227 2.93 -11.36 8.53
CA ARG A 227 3.60 -12.01 7.40
C ARG A 227 5.07 -11.62 7.33
N ARG A 228 5.37 -10.32 7.32
CA ARG A 228 6.74 -9.80 7.25
C ARG A 228 6.89 -8.44 7.92
N ARG A 229 8.14 -8.10 8.26
CA ARG A 229 8.56 -6.73 8.53
C ARG A 229 9.09 -6.10 7.23
N THR A 230 8.84 -4.81 7.06
CA THR A 230 9.21 -4.02 5.88
C THR A 230 9.68 -2.64 6.33
N GLU A 231 10.13 -1.81 5.40
CA GLU A 231 10.39 -0.39 5.62
C GLU A 231 9.58 0.46 4.65
N PHE A 232 8.98 1.52 5.20
CA PHE A 232 8.41 2.61 4.43
C PHE A 232 9.44 3.72 4.33
N LEU A 233 9.59 4.29 3.14
CA LEU A 233 10.53 5.38 2.88
C LEU A 233 9.84 6.50 2.12
N SER A 234 10.09 7.74 2.53
CA SER A 234 9.87 8.92 1.72
C SER A 234 11.19 9.67 1.56
N ALA A 235 11.50 10.10 0.34
CA ALA A 235 12.71 10.86 0.04
C ALA A 235 12.42 11.97 -0.98
N LEU A 236 13.29 12.96 -1.05
CA LEU A 236 13.34 13.95 -2.12
C LEU A 236 14.48 13.60 -3.07
N VAL A 237 14.21 13.69 -4.36
CA VAL A 237 15.25 13.53 -5.37
C VAL A 237 16.13 14.79 -5.41
N PRO A 238 17.42 14.69 -5.77
CA PRO A 238 18.32 15.83 -5.85
C PRO A 238 17.74 16.96 -6.71
N ALA A 239 17.87 18.21 -6.24
CA ALA A 239 17.42 19.39 -6.98
C ALA A 239 18.28 19.69 -8.23
N ALA A 240 19.49 19.14 -8.30
CA ALA A 240 20.37 19.21 -9.46
C ALA A 240 20.94 17.81 -9.74
N PHE A 241 20.77 17.32 -10.96
CA PHE A 241 21.53 16.15 -11.42
C PHE A 241 22.99 16.59 -11.60
N PRO A 242 23.98 15.85 -11.08
CA PRO A 242 25.37 16.17 -11.39
C PRO A 242 25.55 16.13 -12.92
N SER A 243 26.02 17.24 -13.48
CA SER A 243 26.26 17.38 -14.91
C SER A 243 27.13 16.22 -15.39
N ALA A 244 26.64 15.45 -16.34
CA ALA A 244 27.39 14.35 -16.95
C ALA A 244 28.46 14.89 -17.91
N HIS A 245 29.36 15.77 -17.47
CA HIS A 245 30.55 16.17 -18.24
C HIS A 245 31.70 16.57 -17.32
N GLY A 246 32.74 15.74 -17.34
CA GLY A 246 34.07 16.03 -16.86
C GLY A 246 35.02 15.06 -17.55
N THR A 247 35.31 15.34 -18.82
CA THR A 247 36.46 14.78 -19.55
C THR A 247 37.76 15.21 -18.91
#